data_AF-A0A4Q4BPD8-F1
#
_entry.id   AF-A0A4Q4BPD8-F1
#
_cell.length_a   1.000
_cell.length_b   1.000
_cell.length_c   1.000
_cell.angle_alpha   90.00
_cell.angle_beta   90.00
_cell.angle_gamma   90.00
#
_symmetry.space_group_name_H-M   'P 1'
#
loop_
_entity.id
_entity.type
_entity.pdbx_description
1 polymer ?
#
loop_
_entity_poly.entity_id
_entity_poly.type
_entity_poly.pdbx_seq_one_letter_code
_entity_poly.pdbx_strand_id
1 'polypeptide(L)'
;MTEPNLFALPPGVDFPAELVEGLLSRMVGQPPEALARVSLIVNTQRMRRRVTECLQAKGALLMPRLMLVTEAAALARIALPRPISPLRRRLELSVLLDGLLATGSTQFPRTALYDLADSLASLMEEMQGEGVTPNRIAALDVANHSAHWARTQAFLGIVSEALRDGAPDAEAVLRHAVTRLTEDWATTPPADPVILAGSTASRGTTALLMQAIARLPTGAVVLPGYDFDTPDRVWDGMEDALTAEDHPQFRFRRVMDLLGCGPGEIRAWTDTPPPDADRNKLISLSLRPAPITDQWLTEGPELPDLLPATGGLTLVEAPGERAEAIAIALILREAAGGRQK
;
A
#
# COMPACT_ATOMS: atom_id res chain seq x y z
N MET A 1 24.83 -9.79 3.16
CA MET A 1 23.59 -9.14 3.59
C MET A 1 22.60 -10.25 3.90
N THR A 2 21.83 -10.16 4.98
CA THR A 2 20.77 -11.14 5.27
C THR A 2 19.68 -11.05 4.21
N GLU A 3 19.25 -12.19 3.67
CA GLU A 3 18.12 -12.27 2.74
C GLU A 3 16.86 -11.68 3.39
N PRO A 4 16.06 -10.87 2.67
CA PRO A 4 14.85 -10.29 3.23
C PRO A 4 13.81 -11.38 3.50
N ASN A 5 13.15 -11.28 4.65
CA ASN A 5 12.00 -12.12 5.03
C ASN A 5 10.72 -11.67 4.30
N LEU A 6 10.74 -11.81 2.98
CA LEU A 6 9.64 -11.50 2.09
C LEU A 6 8.90 -12.78 1.68
N PHE A 7 7.61 -12.78 1.93
CA PHE A 7 6.70 -13.87 1.60
C PHE A 7 5.52 -13.33 0.80
N ALA A 8 4.80 -14.22 0.12
CA ALA A 8 3.58 -13.87 -0.57
C ALA A 8 2.57 -15.01 -0.62
N LEU A 9 1.33 -14.64 -0.94
CA LEU A 9 0.24 -15.57 -1.25
C LEU A 9 -0.23 -15.34 -2.69
N PRO A 10 -0.58 -16.39 -3.44
CA PRO A 10 -0.92 -16.28 -4.86
C PRO A 10 -2.27 -15.58 -5.07
N PRO A 11 -2.57 -15.12 -6.30
CA PRO A 11 -3.85 -14.48 -6.61
C PRO A 11 -5.04 -15.43 -6.36
N GLY A 12 -6.09 -14.89 -5.76
CA GLY A 12 -7.38 -15.56 -5.59
C GLY A 12 -7.59 -16.31 -4.26
N VAL A 13 -6.54 -16.62 -3.49
CA VAL A 13 -6.70 -17.32 -2.20
C VAL A 13 -7.44 -16.46 -1.16
N ASP A 14 -8.07 -17.10 -0.16
CA ASP A 14 -8.61 -16.39 1.02
C ASP A 14 -7.44 -15.90 1.89
N PHE A 15 -6.88 -14.75 1.51
CA PHE A 15 -5.67 -14.19 2.12
C PHE A 15 -5.70 -14.13 3.66
N PRO A 16 -6.77 -13.63 4.33
CA PRO A 16 -6.86 -13.68 5.78
C PRO A 16 -6.74 -15.10 6.37
N ALA A 17 -7.40 -16.09 5.75
CA ALA A 17 -7.40 -17.46 6.23
C ALA A 17 -6.01 -18.10 6.09
N GLU A 18 -5.37 -17.93 4.92
CA GLU A 18 -4.03 -18.43 4.64
C GLU A 18 -2.94 -17.71 5.45
N LEU A 19 -3.11 -16.41 5.71
CA LEU A 19 -2.24 -15.67 6.62
C LEU A 19 -2.26 -16.30 8.01
N VAL A 20 -3.46 -16.61 8.54
CA VAL A 20 -3.64 -17.26 9.84
C VAL A 20 -3.08 -18.68 9.84
N GLU A 21 -3.31 -19.46 8.79
CA GLU A 21 -2.76 -20.82 8.69
C GLU A 21 -1.23 -20.81 8.71
N GLY A 22 -0.60 -19.97 7.89
CA GLY A 22 0.85 -19.85 7.87
C GLY A 22 1.45 -19.28 9.17
N LEU A 23 0.71 -18.43 9.88
CA LEU A 23 1.10 -17.96 11.21
C LEU A 23 1.06 -19.11 12.24
N LEU A 24 -0.04 -19.86 12.30
CA LEU A 24 -0.21 -20.95 13.28
C LEU A 24 0.75 -22.11 13.00
N SER A 25 1.00 -22.44 11.74
CA SER A 25 2.00 -23.44 11.34
C SER A 25 3.40 -23.11 11.90
N ARG A 26 3.80 -21.83 11.84
CA ARG A 26 5.07 -21.36 12.42
C ARG A 26 5.11 -21.38 13.95
N MET A 27 3.96 -21.48 14.61
CA MET A 27 3.85 -21.61 16.07
C MET A 27 3.79 -23.07 16.54
N VAL A 28 3.77 -24.06 15.64
CA VAL A 28 3.79 -25.48 16.03
C VAL A 28 5.04 -25.79 16.87
N GLY A 29 4.85 -26.41 18.03
CA GLY A 29 5.92 -26.72 18.98
C GLY A 29 6.37 -25.56 19.87
N GLN A 30 5.83 -24.35 19.68
CA GLN A 30 6.06 -23.22 20.59
C GLN A 30 5.05 -23.23 21.75
N PRO A 31 5.38 -22.63 22.90
CA PRO A 31 4.44 -22.51 24.00
C PRO A 31 3.28 -21.55 23.62
N PRO A 32 2.07 -21.71 24.18
CA PRO A 32 0.89 -20.94 23.78
C PRO A 32 1.07 -19.41 23.85
N GLU A 33 1.82 -18.92 24.82
CA GLU A 33 2.12 -17.49 24.99
C GLU A 33 3.04 -16.92 23.90
N ALA A 34 3.72 -17.75 23.10
CA ALA A 34 4.53 -17.29 21.98
C ALA A 34 3.67 -16.57 20.91
N LEU A 35 2.47 -17.10 20.62
CA LEU A 35 1.54 -16.47 19.69
C LEU A 35 1.11 -15.07 20.18
N ALA A 36 0.90 -14.92 21.49
CA ALA A 36 0.52 -13.64 22.09
C ALA A 36 1.59 -12.53 21.96
N ARG A 37 2.86 -12.94 21.80
CA ARG A 37 3.98 -12.00 21.62
C ARG A 37 4.15 -11.52 20.17
N VAL A 38 3.54 -12.22 19.21
CA VAL A 38 3.59 -11.82 17.79
C VAL A 38 2.88 -10.49 17.60
N SER A 39 3.56 -9.53 16.97
CA SER A 39 2.95 -8.29 16.49
C SER A 39 2.55 -8.46 15.03
N LEU A 40 1.24 -8.60 14.76
CA LEU A 40 0.71 -8.78 13.41
C LEU A 40 0.03 -7.48 12.94
N ILE A 41 0.71 -6.80 12.02
CA ILE A 41 0.33 -5.53 11.42
C ILE A 41 -0.41 -5.81 10.11
N VAL A 42 -1.62 -5.29 9.96
CA VAL A 42 -2.45 -5.46 8.76
C VAL A 42 -2.86 -4.12 8.15
N ASN A 43 -3.16 -4.13 6.84
CA ASN A 43 -3.39 -2.92 6.07
C ASN A 43 -4.71 -2.18 6.37
N THR A 44 -5.77 -2.90 6.78
CA THR A 44 -7.14 -2.34 6.86
C THR A 44 -7.94 -2.90 8.04
N GLN A 45 -8.95 -2.15 8.48
CA GLN A 45 -9.93 -2.61 9.47
C GLN A 45 -10.66 -3.89 9.03
N ARG A 46 -10.98 -4.00 7.74
CA ARG A 46 -11.60 -5.19 7.17
C ARG A 46 -10.69 -6.41 7.30
N MET A 47 -9.41 -6.26 6.98
CA MET A 47 -8.41 -7.32 7.14
C MET A 47 -8.27 -7.71 8.62
N ARG A 48 -8.15 -6.75 9.53
CA ARG A 48 -8.09 -7.00 10.98
C ARG A 48 -9.28 -7.82 11.46
N ARG A 49 -10.51 -7.44 11.07
CA ARG A 49 -11.72 -8.18 11.43
C ARG A 49 -11.70 -9.62 10.89
N ARG A 50 -11.37 -9.80 9.60
CA ARG A 50 -11.29 -11.13 8.96
C ARG A 50 -10.24 -12.02 9.62
N VAL A 51 -9.05 -11.50 9.89
CA VAL A 51 -7.99 -12.23 10.60
C VAL A 51 -8.44 -12.64 12.00
N THR A 52 -9.13 -11.75 12.74
CA THR A 52 -9.72 -12.09 14.03
C THR A 52 -10.74 -13.22 13.92
N GLU A 53 -11.67 -13.16 12.96
CA GLU A 53 -12.65 -14.23 12.72
C GLU A 53 -11.96 -15.56 12.41
N CYS A 54 -10.94 -15.55 11.54
CA CYS A 54 -10.17 -16.73 11.17
C CYS A 54 -9.41 -17.33 12.37
N LEU A 55 -8.81 -16.50 13.24
CA LEU A 55 -8.14 -16.94 14.47
C LEU A 55 -9.14 -17.55 15.47
N GLN A 56 -10.29 -16.90 15.68
CA GLN A 56 -11.32 -17.39 16.58
C GLN A 56 -11.90 -18.74 16.13
N ALA A 57 -12.03 -18.95 14.82
CA ALA A 57 -12.49 -20.22 14.25
C ALA A 57 -11.52 -21.39 14.53
N LYS A 58 -10.25 -21.12 14.89
CA LYS A 58 -9.26 -22.15 15.24
C LYS A 58 -9.37 -22.62 16.70
N GLY A 59 -10.27 -22.03 17.49
CA GLY A 59 -10.56 -22.42 18.87
C GLY A 59 -9.89 -21.53 19.92
N ALA A 60 -9.59 -22.11 21.09
CA ALA A 60 -9.02 -21.37 22.20
C ALA A 60 -7.53 -21.08 21.99
N LEU A 61 -7.18 -19.81 21.76
CA LEU A 61 -5.82 -19.34 21.52
C LEU A 61 -5.56 -18.04 22.28
N LEU A 62 -4.30 -17.79 22.64
CA LEU A 62 -3.87 -16.46 23.06
C LEU A 62 -3.62 -15.62 21.80
N MET A 63 -4.40 -14.55 21.62
CA MET A 63 -4.39 -13.76 20.39
C MET A 63 -3.06 -13.00 20.20
N PRO A 64 -2.52 -12.92 18.98
CA PRO A 64 -1.42 -12.03 18.67
C PRO A 64 -1.84 -10.57 18.84
N ARG A 65 -0.86 -9.68 18.96
CA ARG A 65 -1.08 -8.23 18.96
C ARG A 65 -1.44 -7.77 17.55
N LEU A 66 -2.74 -7.76 17.26
CA LEU A 66 -3.29 -7.28 15.98
C LEU A 66 -3.36 -5.75 15.95
N MET A 67 -2.71 -5.15 14.95
CA MET A 67 -2.72 -3.70 14.76
C MET A 67 -2.79 -3.32 13.30
N LEU A 68 -3.22 -2.09 13.02
CA LEU A 68 -3.14 -1.51 11.69
C LEU A 68 -1.77 -0.92 11.41
N VAL A 69 -1.43 -0.78 10.13
CA VAL A 69 -0.25 -0.01 9.69
C VAL A 69 -0.25 1.42 10.25
N THR A 70 -1.42 2.03 10.41
CA THR A 70 -1.58 3.36 11.02
C THR A 70 -1.36 3.38 12.53
N GLU A 71 -1.41 2.22 13.18
CA GLU A 71 -1.19 2.04 14.62
C GLU A 71 0.27 1.64 14.93
N ALA A 72 1.13 1.49 13.89
CA ALA A 72 2.51 1.05 14.03
C ALA A 72 3.38 1.97 14.90
N ALA A 73 2.99 3.24 15.05
CA ALA A 73 3.63 4.19 15.96
C ALA A 73 3.67 3.67 17.42
N ALA A 74 2.72 2.82 17.83
CA ALA A 74 2.68 2.21 19.15
C ALA A 74 3.81 1.21 19.42
N LEU A 75 4.56 0.79 18.39
CA LEU A 75 5.75 -0.05 18.55
C LEU A 75 6.98 0.77 18.93
N ALA A 76 6.99 2.08 18.64
CA ALA A 76 8.12 2.94 18.93
C ALA A 76 8.22 3.23 20.43
N ARG A 77 9.42 3.09 21.02
CA ARG A 77 9.66 3.28 22.46
C ARG A 77 10.07 4.72 22.79
N ILE A 78 9.42 5.69 22.16
CA ILE A 78 9.72 7.12 22.28
C ILE A 78 8.47 7.93 22.62
N ALA A 79 8.66 9.10 23.23
CA ALA A 79 7.57 10.06 23.40
C ALA A 79 7.26 10.69 22.05
N LEU A 80 6.05 10.43 21.53
CA LEU A 80 5.57 11.04 20.30
C LEU A 80 4.73 12.29 20.62
N PRO A 81 4.84 13.36 19.80
CA PRO A 81 3.97 14.51 19.95
C PRO A 81 2.51 14.11 19.65
N ARG A 82 1.56 14.83 20.25
CA ARG A 82 0.14 14.64 19.92
C ARG A 82 -0.15 15.25 18.56
N PRO A 83 -0.80 14.52 17.64
CA PRO A 83 -1.13 15.09 16.34
C PRO A 83 -2.17 16.20 16.48
N ILE A 84 -2.09 17.20 15.60
CA ILE A 84 -3.13 18.21 15.47
C ILE A 84 -4.44 17.59 14.99
N SER A 85 -5.57 18.16 15.40
CA SER A 85 -6.88 17.74 14.89
C SER A 85 -6.99 18.05 13.39
N PRO A 86 -7.48 17.12 12.55
CA PRO A 86 -7.67 17.35 11.11
C PRO A 86 -8.55 18.56 10.80
N LEU A 87 -9.59 18.82 11.62
CA LEU A 87 -10.44 19.99 11.48
C LEU A 87 -9.67 21.27 11.83
N ARG A 88 -8.87 21.25 12.90
CA ARG A 88 -8.06 22.40 13.27
C ARG A 88 -7.06 22.76 12.17
N ARG A 89 -6.40 21.76 11.57
CA ARG A 89 -5.49 21.97 10.43
C ARG A 89 -6.20 22.65 9.26
N ARG A 90 -7.38 22.17 8.88
CA ARG A 90 -8.18 22.76 7.78
C ARG A 90 -8.60 24.20 8.08
N LEU A 91 -8.96 24.51 9.33
CA LEU A 91 -9.31 25.87 9.74
C LEU A 91 -8.08 26.81 9.73
N GLU A 92 -6.91 26.34 10.20
CA GLU A 92 -5.65 27.09 10.12
C GLU A 92 -5.28 27.38 8.66
N LEU A 93 -5.36 26.39 7.78
CA LEU A 93 -5.14 26.54 6.35
C LEU A 93 -6.14 27.51 5.70
N SER A 94 -7.42 27.45 6.10
CA SER A 94 -8.45 28.37 5.58
C SER A 94 -8.14 29.83 5.93
N VAL A 95 -7.61 30.09 7.14
CA VAL A 95 -7.19 31.44 7.56
C VAL A 95 -5.97 31.91 6.75
N LEU A 96 -4.97 31.05 6.54
CA LEU A 96 -3.81 31.37 5.71
C LEU A 96 -4.20 31.66 4.26
N LEU A 97 -5.13 30.88 3.70
CA LEU A 97 -5.67 31.09 2.36
C LEU A 97 -6.45 32.41 2.24
N ASP A 98 -7.27 32.78 3.22
CA ASP A 98 -8.00 34.06 3.23
C ASP A 98 -7.00 35.24 3.31
N GLY A 99 -5.92 35.10 4.08
CA GLY A 99 -4.81 36.03 4.12
C GLY A 99 -4.10 36.18 2.77
N LEU A 100 -3.80 35.06 2.09
CA LEU A 100 -3.22 35.08 0.75
C LEU A 100 -4.16 35.72 -0.27
N LEU A 101 -5.45 35.43 -0.21
CA LEU A 101 -6.48 36.03 -1.08
C LEU A 101 -6.49 37.56 -0.94
N ALA A 102 -6.35 38.08 0.29
CA ALA A 102 -6.29 39.52 0.54
C ALA A 102 -5.07 40.23 -0.07
N THR A 103 -3.97 39.50 -0.36
CA THR A 103 -2.78 40.07 -1.02
C THR A 103 -2.99 40.36 -2.52
N GLY A 104 -4.00 39.75 -3.14
CA GLY A 104 -4.26 39.84 -4.59
C GLY A 104 -3.28 39.05 -5.47
N SER A 105 -2.34 38.31 -4.88
CA SER A 105 -1.34 37.49 -5.62
C SER A 105 -1.93 36.23 -6.26
N THR A 106 -3.07 35.74 -5.75
CA THR A 106 -3.82 34.59 -6.27
C THR A 106 -5.30 34.91 -6.41
N GLN A 107 -5.99 34.23 -7.33
CA GLN A 107 -7.43 34.46 -7.59
C GLN A 107 -8.20 33.15 -7.42
N PHE A 108 -9.07 33.09 -6.41
CA PHE A 108 -10.08 32.05 -6.22
C PHE A 108 -11.28 32.64 -5.47
N PRO A 109 -12.49 32.10 -5.64
CA PRO A 109 -13.66 32.60 -4.94
C PRO A 109 -13.56 32.29 -3.45
N ARG A 110 -13.95 33.24 -2.59
CA ARG A 110 -13.92 33.07 -1.13
C ARG A 110 -14.75 31.88 -0.64
N THR A 111 -15.79 31.50 -1.40
CA THR A 111 -16.60 30.31 -1.11
C THR A 111 -15.85 28.99 -1.22
N ALA A 112 -14.71 28.95 -1.94
CA ALA A 112 -13.89 27.75 -2.10
C ALA A 112 -12.80 27.59 -1.02
N LEU A 113 -12.73 28.49 -0.03
CA LEU A 113 -11.65 28.49 0.98
C LEU A 113 -11.52 27.15 1.70
N TYR A 114 -12.63 26.57 2.14
CA TYR A 114 -12.60 25.32 2.89
C TYR A 114 -12.22 24.13 2.00
N ASP A 115 -12.76 24.05 0.77
CA ASP A 115 -12.43 22.97 -0.17
C ASP A 115 -10.95 23.01 -0.58
N LEU A 116 -10.40 24.23 -0.74
CA LEU A 116 -8.97 24.44 -0.98
C LEU A 116 -8.13 24.06 0.25
N ALA A 117 -8.58 24.40 1.45
CA ALA A 117 -7.91 23.99 2.69
C ALA A 117 -7.91 22.47 2.88
N ASP A 118 -9.00 21.78 2.52
CA ASP A 118 -9.10 20.32 2.54
C ASP A 118 -8.14 19.66 1.53
N SER A 119 -8.08 20.22 0.31
CA SER A 119 -7.14 19.78 -0.72
C SER A 119 -5.68 19.99 -0.30
N LEU A 120 -5.37 21.13 0.31
CA LEU A 120 -4.05 21.42 0.87
C LEU A 120 -3.69 20.50 2.03
N ALA A 121 -4.63 20.21 2.92
CA ALA A 121 -4.39 19.27 4.02
C ALA A 121 -4.07 17.87 3.47
N SER A 122 -4.78 17.43 2.43
CA SER A 122 -4.53 16.16 1.74
C SER A 122 -3.14 16.12 1.10
N LEU A 123 -2.73 17.20 0.43
CA LEU A 123 -1.38 17.34 -0.12
C LEU A 123 -0.32 17.29 0.99
N MET A 124 -0.54 17.98 2.10
CA MET A 124 0.37 17.96 3.26
C MET A 124 0.53 16.57 3.84
N GLU A 125 -0.57 15.83 4.01
CA GLU A 125 -0.57 14.45 4.49
C GLU A 125 0.23 13.54 3.54
N GLU A 126 0.04 13.68 2.22
CA GLU A 126 0.81 12.90 1.23
C GLU A 126 2.30 13.24 1.24
N MET A 127 2.64 14.54 1.26
CA MET A 127 4.02 14.99 1.38
C MET A 127 4.69 14.42 2.62
N GLN A 128 4.00 14.47 3.76
CA GLN A 128 4.51 13.92 5.02
C GLN A 128 4.69 12.41 4.91
N GLY A 129 3.71 11.66 4.39
CA GLY A 129 3.79 10.21 4.25
C GLY A 129 4.90 9.75 3.31
N GLU A 130 5.16 10.50 2.24
CA GLU A 130 6.24 10.23 1.29
C GLU A 130 7.60 10.81 1.73
N GLY A 131 7.64 11.63 2.79
CA GLY A 131 8.85 12.29 3.25
C GLY A 131 9.37 13.38 2.30
N VAL A 132 8.47 14.00 1.55
CA VAL A 132 8.76 15.10 0.64
C VAL A 132 8.65 16.42 1.42
N THR A 133 9.75 17.15 1.49
CA THR A 133 9.76 18.48 2.15
C THR A 133 9.19 19.55 1.23
N PRO A 134 8.61 20.64 1.76
CA PRO A 134 8.17 21.77 0.94
C PRO A 134 9.28 22.35 0.05
N ASN A 135 10.51 22.40 0.56
CA ASN A 135 11.67 22.85 -0.21
C ASN A 135 11.96 21.98 -1.44
N ARG A 136 11.70 20.67 -1.35
CA ARG A 136 11.90 19.76 -2.49
C ARG A 136 10.91 20.03 -3.62
N ILE A 137 9.68 20.41 -3.29
CA ILE A 137 8.67 20.83 -4.28
C ILE A 137 9.03 22.21 -4.84
N ALA A 138 9.43 23.15 -3.98
CA ALA A 138 9.81 24.50 -4.40
C ALA A 138 11.00 24.51 -5.37
N ALA A 139 11.91 23.53 -5.25
CA ALA A 139 13.10 23.37 -6.08
C ALA A 139 12.86 22.60 -7.40
N LEU A 140 11.62 22.19 -7.70
CA LEU A 140 11.31 21.56 -8.99
C LEU A 140 11.61 22.55 -10.13
N ASP A 141 12.36 22.10 -11.13
CA ASP A 141 12.62 22.86 -12.35
C ASP A 141 11.42 22.70 -13.29
N VAL A 142 10.60 23.75 -13.35
CA VAL A 142 9.34 23.75 -14.09
C VAL A 142 9.36 24.86 -15.15
N ALA A 143 10.55 25.24 -15.62
CA ALA A 143 10.79 26.37 -16.52
C ALA A 143 9.93 26.39 -17.80
N ASN A 144 9.35 25.26 -18.20
CA ASN A 144 8.44 25.14 -19.36
C ASN A 144 6.96 25.37 -19.03
N HIS A 145 6.58 25.55 -17.75
CA HIS A 145 5.21 25.87 -17.34
C HIS A 145 5.13 27.34 -16.90
N SER A 146 4.36 28.10 -17.70
CA SER A 146 3.90 29.49 -17.59
C SER A 146 3.66 30.08 -16.18
N ALA A 147 3.21 31.34 -16.09
CA ALA A 147 2.73 32.04 -14.88
C ALA A 147 1.79 31.22 -13.95
N HIS A 148 1.29 30.06 -14.38
CA HIS A 148 0.67 29.05 -13.52
C HIS A 148 1.62 28.47 -12.45
N TRP A 149 2.88 28.18 -12.75
CA TRP A 149 3.82 27.62 -11.77
C TRP A 149 4.16 28.61 -10.65
N ALA A 150 4.34 29.89 -10.97
CA ALA A 150 4.55 30.94 -9.97
C ALA A 150 3.37 31.04 -8.98
N ARG A 151 2.13 30.83 -9.46
CA ARG A 151 0.93 30.75 -8.60
C ARG A 151 0.94 29.49 -7.73
N THR A 152 1.32 28.35 -8.27
CA THR A 152 1.49 27.10 -7.50
C THR A 152 2.57 27.26 -6.43
N GLN A 153 3.69 27.91 -6.71
CA GLN A 153 4.73 28.19 -5.71
C GLN A 153 4.24 29.10 -4.58
N ALA A 154 3.49 30.16 -4.88
CA ALA A 154 2.86 31.00 -3.86
C ALA A 154 1.88 30.20 -2.99
N PHE A 155 1.11 29.31 -3.61
CA PHE A 155 0.17 28.42 -2.92
C PHE A 155 0.89 27.39 -2.03
N LEU A 156 2.03 26.84 -2.47
CA LEU A 156 2.88 25.95 -1.68
C LEU A 156 3.62 26.67 -0.54
N GLY A 157 3.78 28.00 -0.62
CA GLY A 157 4.25 28.82 0.49
C GLY A 157 3.39 28.66 1.75
N ILE A 158 2.07 28.54 1.59
CA ILE A 158 1.13 28.31 2.69
C ILE A 158 1.46 27.00 3.42
N VAL A 159 1.82 25.94 2.69
CA VAL A 159 2.20 24.66 3.31
C VAL A 159 3.42 24.83 4.20
N SER A 160 4.42 25.57 3.73
CA SER A 160 5.64 25.85 4.51
C SER A 160 5.35 26.66 5.77
N GLU A 161 4.41 27.61 5.69
CA GLU A 161 3.99 28.42 6.82
C GLU A 161 3.19 27.61 7.84
N ALA A 162 2.23 26.80 7.39
CA ALA A 162 1.42 25.92 8.24
C ALA A 162 2.26 24.87 9.01
N LEU A 163 3.40 24.46 8.45
CA LEU A 163 4.31 23.49 9.07
C LEU A 163 5.35 24.11 10.01
N ARG A 164 5.60 25.43 9.95
CA ARG A 164 6.67 26.08 10.70
C ARG A 164 6.43 26.05 12.22
N ASP A 165 5.23 26.43 12.63
CA ASP A 165 4.89 26.66 14.05
C ASP A 165 3.74 25.76 14.55
N GLY A 166 3.28 24.83 13.70
CA GLY A 166 2.16 23.94 13.99
C GLY A 166 2.57 22.62 14.65
N ALA A 167 1.67 22.04 15.43
CA ALA A 167 1.82 20.64 15.84
C ALA A 167 1.76 19.72 14.60
N PRO A 168 2.46 18.57 14.59
CA PRO A 168 2.50 17.69 13.43
C PRO A 168 1.13 17.04 13.18
N ASP A 169 0.85 16.71 11.92
CA ASP A 169 -0.33 15.89 11.58
C ASP A 169 -0.07 14.41 11.90
N ALA A 170 -1.12 13.60 11.90
CA ALA A 170 -1.03 12.18 12.26
C ALA A 170 -0.03 11.42 11.38
N GLU A 171 0.02 11.72 10.08
CA GLU A 171 0.95 11.07 9.15
C GLU A 171 2.41 11.46 9.44
N ALA A 172 2.70 12.73 9.76
CA ALA A 172 4.02 13.14 10.21
C ALA A 172 4.45 12.43 11.51
N VAL A 173 3.54 12.26 12.47
CA VAL A 173 3.82 11.52 13.71
C VAL A 173 4.12 10.05 13.42
N LEU A 174 3.31 9.40 12.59
CA LEU A 174 3.52 8.01 12.20
C LEU A 174 4.85 7.82 11.47
N ARG A 175 5.16 8.68 10.50
CA ARG A 175 6.43 8.62 9.78
C ARG A 175 7.62 8.82 10.71
N HIS A 176 7.54 9.76 11.65
CA HIS A 176 8.59 9.95 12.65
C HIS A 176 8.79 8.66 13.48
N ALA A 177 7.71 8.05 13.96
CA ALA A 177 7.77 6.81 14.71
C ALA A 177 8.38 5.65 13.91
N VAL A 178 7.98 5.46 12.65
CA VAL A 178 8.51 4.40 11.77
C VAL A 178 9.98 4.64 11.42
N THR A 179 10.39 5.89 11.21
CA THR A 179 11.80 6.23 10.97
C THR A 179 12.64 5.82 12.18
N ARG A 180 12.17 6.15 13.39
CA ARG A 180 12.84 5.75 14.63
C ARG A 180 12.85 4.24 14.85
N LEU A 181 11.75 3.55 14.57
CA LEU A 181 11.70 2.08 14.59
C LEU A 181 12.75 1.46 13.67
N THR A 182 12.91 2.02 12.47
CA THR A 182 13.89 1.52 11.49
C THR A 182 15.32 1.70 11.98
N GLU A 183 15.63 2.85 12.57
CA GLU A 183 16.93 3.12 13.21
C GLU A 183 17.21 2.18 14.39
N ASP A 184 16.22 2.04 15.29
CA ASP A 184 16.33 1.22 16.50
C ASP A 184 16.49 -0.26 16.15
N TRP A 185 15.69 -0.78 15.23
CA TRP A 185 15.70 -2.19 14.83
C TRP A 185 16.94 -2.59 14.05
N ALA A 186 17.61 -1.65 13.38
CA ALA A 186 18.89 -1.91 12.72
C ALA A 186 20.02 -2.21 13.73
N THR A 187 19.92 -1.70 14.97
CA THR A 187 20.94 -1.91 16.01
C THR A 187 20.49 -2.89 17.10
N THR A 188 19.21 -2.86 17.43
CA THR A 188 18.58 -3.65 18.51
C THR A 188 17.27 -4.24 17.98
N PRO A 189 17.32 -5.33 17.19
CA PRO A 189 16.12 -5.98 16.66
C PRO A 189 15.24 -6.51 17.81
N PRO A 190 13.90 -6.47 17.68
CA PRO A 190 13.01 -7.04 18.68
C PRO A 190 13.20 -8.55 18.77
N ALA A 191 13.08 -9.11 19.97
CA ALA A 191 13.16 -10.55 20.19
C ALA A 191 11.91 -11.28 19.69
N ASP A 192 10.74 -10.65 19.81
CA ASP A 192 9.46 -11.23 19.42
C ASP A 192 9.16 -10.98 17.93
N PRO A 193 8.39 -11.87 17.27
CA PRO A 193 8.10 -11.73 15.84
C PRO A 193 7.27 -10.49 15.49
N VAL A 194 7.65 -9.83 14.39
CA VAL A 194 6.91 -8.69 13.82
C VAL A 194 6.55 -9.03 12.38
N ILE A 195 5.25 -9.07 12.08
CA ILE A 195 4.73 -9.47 10.79
C ILE A 195 3.90 -8.33 10.21
N LEU A 196 4.11 -7.98 8.94
CA LEU A 196 3.26 -7.05 8.20
C LEU A 196 2.64 -7.75 7.00
N ALA A 197 1.31 -7.76 6.92
CA ALA A 197 0.58 -8.53 5.91
C ALA A 197 -0.48 -7.71 5.18
N GLY A 198 -0.64 -8.01 3.89
CA GLY A 198 -1.71 -7.47 3.04
C GLY A 198 -1.43 -6.07 2.48
N SER A 199 -0.22 -5.54 2.65
CA SER A 199 0.20 -4.27 2.06
C SER A 199 1.04 -4.49 0.81
N THR A 200 0.95 -3.55 -0.13
CA THR A 200 1.77 -3.49 -1.35
C THR A 200 2.79 -2.34 -1.31
N ALA A 201 3.04 -1.76 -0.12
CA ALA A 201 3.97 -0.65 0.08
C ALA A 201 3.67 0.63 -0.74
N SER A 202 2.40 0.90 -1.09
CA SER A 202 2.00 2.05 -1.92
C SER A 202 2.12 3.43 -1.25
N ARG A 203 2.50 3.47 0.02
CA ARG A 203 2.71 4.70 0.81
C ARG A 203 4.11 4.66 1.41
N GLY A 204 4.86 5.75 1.30
CA GLY A 204 6.27 5.83 1.70
C GLY A 204 6.54 5.38 3.14
N THR A 205 5.73 5.83 4.10
CA THR A 205 5.83 5.40 5.51
C THR A 205 5.66 3.88 5.66
N THR A 206 4.69 3.29 4.96
CA THR A 206 4.47 1.83 5.02
C THR A 206 5.59 1.07 4.33
N ALA A 207 6.12 1.60 3.22
CA ALA A 207 7.26 1.02 2.52
C ALA A 207 8.52 1.01 3.40
N LEU A 208 8.76 2.07 4.18
CA LEU A 208 9.85 2.14 5.15
C LEU A 208 9.69 1.08 6.25
N LEU A 209 8.47 0.94 6.79
CA LEU A 209 8.17 -0.07 7.80
C LEU A 209 8.36 -1.50 7.27
N MET A 210 7.87 -1.79 6.06
CA MET A 210 8.03 -3.09 5.39
C MET A 210 9.51 -3.43 5.21
N GLN A 211 10.34 -2.46 4.77
CA GLN A 211 11.79 -2.66 4.65
C GLN A 211 12.44 -3.00 5.98
N ALA A 212 12.09 -2.29 7.05
CA ALA A 212 12.62 -2.56 8.38
C ALA A 212 12.25 -3.97 8.86
N ILE A 213 10.97 -4.35 8.73
CA ILE A 213 10.46 -5.66 9.15
C ILE A 213 11.09 -6.80 8.35
N ALA A 214 11.18 -6.67 7.02
CA ALA A 214 11.76 -7.71 6.18
C ALA A 214 13.23 -8.01 6.52
N ARG A 215 13.96 -7.06 7.10
CA ARG A 215 15.36 -7.24 7.50
C ARG A 215 15.55 -7.79 8.92
N LEU A 216 14.47 -7.92 9.70
CA LEU A 216 14.53 -8.47 11.06
C LEU A 216 14.74 -9.99 11.05
N PRO A 217 15.52 -10.56 12.00
CA PRO A 217 15.70 -12.01 12.12
C PRO A 217 14.38 -12.78 12.32
N THR A 218 13.43 -12.18 13.05
CA THR A 218 12.10 -12.73 13.36
C THR A 218 10.98 -11.94 12.64
N GLY A 219 11.33 -11.16 11.61
CA GLY A 219 10.36 -10.40 10.84
C GLY A 219 9.76 -11.19 9.69
N ALA A 220 8.59 -10.78 9.21
CA ALA A 220 8.04 -11.24 7.95
C ALA A 220 7.15 -10.18 7.29
N VAL A 221 7.27 -10.04 5.97
CA VAL A 221 6.33 -9.28 5.15
C VAL A 221 5.57 -10.26 4.27
N VAL A 222 4.24 -10.21 4.27
CA VAL A 222 3.37 -11.11 3.48
C VAL A 222 2.59 -10.30 2.44
N LEU A 223 3.01 -10.40 1.19
CA LEU A 223 2.43 -9.70 0.05
C LEU A 223 1.15 -10.40 -0.44
N PRO A 224 0.06 -9.66 -0.72
CA PRO A 224 -1.19 -10.24 -1.22
C PRO A 224 -1.20 -10.35 -2.75
N GLY A 225 -1.56 -11.52 -3.31
CA GLY A 225 -1.82 -11.65 -4.75
C GLY A 225 -0.58 -11.51 -5.62
N TYR A 226 0.56 -12.05 -5.15
CA TYR A 226 1.80 -12.09 -5.93
C TYR A 226 1.72 -13.21 -6.97
N ASP A 227 1.97 -12.86 -8.23
CA ASP A 227 1.96 -13.81 -9.33
C ASP A 227 3.32 -14.49 -9.48
N PHE A 228 3.40 -15.74 -9.02
CA PHE A 228 4.59 -16.58 -9.13
C PHE A 228 4.86 -17.08 -10.56
N ASP A 229 3.91 -16.93 -11.48
CA ASP A 229 4.05 -17.35 -12.88
C ASP A 229 4.57 -16.21 -13.79
N THR A 230 4.79 -15.00 -13.25
CA THR A 230 5.34 -13.88 -14.02
C THR A 230 6.83 -14.14 -14.35
N PRO A 231 7.23 -14.24 -15.64
CA PRO A 231 8.61 -14.47 -16.05
C PRO A 231 9.54 -13.28 -15.76
N ASP A 232 10.82 -13.56 -15.54
CA ASP A 232 11.85 -12.54 -15.26
C ASP A 232 11.86 -11.39 -16.28
N ARG A 233 11.76 -11.69 -17.57
CA ARG A 233 11.71 -10.66 -18.63
C ARG A 233 10.56 -9.65 -18.48
N VAL A 234 9.46 -10.06 -17.86
CA VAL A 234 8.30 -9.19 -17.60
C VAL A 234 8.56 -8.33 -16.38
N TRP A 235 9.20 -8.89 -15.35
CA TRP A 235 9.71 -8.13 -14.22
C TRP A 235 10.69 -7.05 -14.67
N ASP A 236 11.63 -7.39 -15.55
CA ASP A 236 12.62 -6.47 -16.12
C ASP A 236 11.96 -5.36 -16.94
N GLY A 237 10.86 -5.66 -17.65
CA GLY A 237 10.08 -4.67 -18.40
C GLY A 237 9.34 -3.64 -17.54
N MET A 238 9.28 -3.82 -16.21
CA MET A 238 8.59 -2.92 -15.28
C MET A 238 9.51 -1.86 -14.64
N GLU A 239 10.65 -1.54 -15.25
CA GLU A 239 11.59 -0.53 -14.73
C GLU A 239 11.09 0.92 -14.80
N ASP A 240 10.34 1.27 -15.84
CA ASP A 240 9.80 2.62 -16.00
C ASP A 240 8.46 2.79 -15.28
N ALA A 241 8.48 3.54 -14.17
CA ALA A 241 7.29 3.83 -13.39
C ALA A 241 6.19 4.56 -14.19
N LEU A 242 6.54 5.37 -15.20
CA LEU A 242 5.56 6.12 -15.97
C LEU A 242 4.69 5.23 -16.88
N THR A 243 5.20 4.06 -17.27
CA THR A 243 4.51 3.14 -18.18
C THR A 243 4.10 1.83 -17.54
N ALA A 244 4.77 1.44 -16.46
CA ALA A 244 4.55 0.14 -15.81
C ALA A 244 3.60 0.19 -14.63
N GLU A 245 3.23 1.38 -14.12
CA GLU A 245 2.34 1.52 -12.94
C GLU A 245 0.96 0.89 -13.12
N ASP A 246 0.50 0.74 -14.37
CA ASP A 246 -0.77 0.09 -14.71
C ASP A 246 -0.71 -1.44 -14.54
N HIS A 247 0.48 -2.04 -14.46
CA HIS A 247 0.61 -3.48 -14.26
C HIS A 247 0.30 -3.85 -12.79
N PRO A 248 -0.58 -4.83 -12.52
CA PRO A 248 -1.00 -5.14 -11.15
C PRO A 248 0.14 -5.62 -10.25
N GLN A 249 1.19 -6.20 -10.82
CA GLN A 249 2.38 -6.65 -10.09
C GLN A 249 3.45 -5.56 -9.89
N PHE A 250 3.29 -4.37 -10.48
CA PHE A 250 4.30 -3.30 -10.43
C PHE A 250 4.70 -2.90 -9.00
N ARG A 251 3.74 -2.86 -8.09
CA ARG A 251 4.02 -2.50 -6.68
C ARG A 251 4.92 -3.54 -6.00
N PHE A 252 4.89 -4.81 -6.40
CA PHE A 252 5.83 -5.81 -5.91
C PHE A 252 7.22 -5.63 -6.50
N ARG A 253 7.34 -5.26 -7.79
CA ARG A 253 8.62 -4.83 -8.37
C ARG A 253 9.23 -3.69 -7.55
N ARG A 254 8.43 -2.69 -7.19
CA ARG A 254 8.90 -1.58 -6.36
C ARG A 254 9.37 -2.03 -4.96
N VAL A 255 8.68 -2.98 -4.33
CA VAL A 255 9.10 -3.56 -3.04
C VAL A 255 10.43 -4.29 -3.19
N MET A 256 10.60 -5.06 -4.26
CA MET A 256 11.85 -5.76 -4.57
C MET A 256 13.02 -4.79 -4.76
N ASP A 257 12.84 -3.71 -5.51
CA ASP A 257 13.87 -2.67 -5.69
C ASP A 257 14.28 -2.03 -4.35
N LEU A 258 13.31 -1.76 -3.47
CA LEU A 258 13.55 -1.18 -2.15
C LEU A 258 14.32 -2.14 -1.22
N LEU A 259 14.14 -3.45 -1.39
CA LEU A 259 14.82 -4.47 -0.59
C LEU A 259 16.16 -4.92 -1.20
N GLY A 260 16.35 -4.70 -2.50
CA GLY A 260 17.51 -5.15 -3.25
C GLY A 260 17.48 -6.65 -3.51
N CYS A 261 16.29 -7.20 -3.79
CA CYS A 261 16.08 -8.63 -4.06
C CYS A 261 15.35 -8.84 -5.40
N GLY A 262 15.39 -10.05 -5.95
CA GLY A 262 14.69 -10.45 -7.17
C GLY A 262 13.39 -11.23 -6.94
N PRO A 263 12.62 -11.52 -8.01
CA PRO A 263 11.34 -12.23 -7.92
C PRO A 263 11.48 -13.63 -7.32
N GLY A 264 12.56 -14.34 -7.63
CA GLY A 264 12.85 -15.67 -7.07
C GLY A 264 13.15 -15.70 -5.56
N GLU A 265 13.37 -14.54 -4.92
CA GLU A 265 13.61 -14.44 -3.47
C GLU A 265 12.31 -14.28 -2.67
N ILE A 266 11.16 -14.07 -3.34
CA ILE A 266 9.85 -14.01 -2.69
C ILE A 266 9.35 -15.44 -2.45
N ARG A 267 9.19 -15.81 -1.18
CA ARG A 267 8.79 -17.17 -0.79
C ARG A 267 7.27 -17.30 -0.61
N ALA A 268 6.72 -18.46 -0.89
CA ALA A 268 5.33 -18.74 -0.55
C ALA A 268 5.15 -18.68 0.99
N TRP A 269 4.09 -18.01 1.46
CA TRP A 269 3.77 -17.95 2.89
C TRP A 269 3.26 -19.30 3.43
N THR A 270 2.43 -19.96 2.61
CA THR A 270 1.90 -21.32 2.76
C THR A 270 2.04 -22.05 1.42
N ASP A 271 1.96 -23.38 1.43
CA ASP A 271 2.00 -24.21 0.20
C ASP A 271 0.62 -24.31 -0.49
N THR A 272 -0.33 -23.43 -0.13
CA THR A 272 -1.70 -23.47 -0.67
C THR A 272 -1.70 -23.08 -2.14
N PRO A 273 -2.19 -23.95 -3.04
CA PRO A 273 -2.29 -23.62 -4.45
C PRO A 273 -3.34 -22.51 -4.69
N PRO A 274 -3.21 -21.72 -5.76
CA PRO A 274 -4.26 -20.78 -6.15
C PRO A 274 -5.56 -21.55 -6.46
N PRO A 275 -6.75 -20.96 -6.23
CA PRO A 275 -8.02 -21.63 -6.50
C PRO A 275 -8.21 -22.04 -7.97
N ASP A 276 -7.61 -21.29 -8.89
CA ASP A 276 -7.66 -21.54 -10.33
C ASP A 276 -6.33 -21.12 -10.96
N ALA A 277 -5.37 -22.06 -10.99
CA ALA A 277 -4.04 -21.83 -11.53
C ALA A 277 -4.06 -21.54 -13.04
N ASP A 278 -4.96 -22.20 -13.77
CA ASP A 278 -5.06 -22.08 -15.22
C ASP A 278 -5.60 -20.69 -15.63
N ARG A 279 -6.59 -20.18 -14.89
CA ARG A 279 -7.03 -18.79 -15.04
C ARG A 279 -5.94 -17.80 -14.66
N ASN A 280 -5.19 -18.05 -13.59
CA ASN A 280 -4.09 -17.17 -13.20
C ASN A 280 -3.05 -17.05 -14.33
N LYS A 281 -2.67 -18.16 -14.98
CA LYS A 281 -1.78 -18.12 -16.17
C LYS A 281 -2.35 -17.31 -17.32
N LEU A 282 -3.63 -17.51 -17.65
CA LEU A 282 -4.32 -16.73 -18.68
C LEU A 282 -4.30 -15.23 -18.37
N ILE A 283 -4.64 -14.86 -17.12
CA ILE A 283 -4.68 -13.46 -16.70
C ILE A 283 -3.26 -12.86 -16.66
N SER A 284 -2.27 -13.60 -16.18
CA SER A 284 -0.85 -13.20 -16.18
C SER A 284 -0.37 -12.86 -17.59
N LEU A 285 -0.66 -13.72 -18.58
CA LEU A 285 -0.32 -13.47 -19.98
C LEU A 285 -1.10 -12.27 -20.56
N SER A 286 -2.38 -12.13 -20.23
CA SER A 286 -3.22 -11.05 -20.76
C SER A 286 -2.79 -9.65 -20.29
N LEU A 287 -2.15 -9.57 -19.11
CA LEU A 287 -1.79 -8.31 -18.46
C LEU A 287 -0.34 -7.89 -18.69
N ARG A 288 0.41 -8.59 -19.55
CA ARG A 288 1.81 -8.23 -19.89
C ARG A 288 1.89 -6.75 -20.35
N PRO A 289 2.94 -6.00 -19.99
CA PRO A 289 3.07 -4.58 -20.36
C PRO A 289 3.51 -4.43 -21.82
N ALA A 290 2.87 -3.53 -22.57
CA ALA A 290 3.19 -3.28 -23.99
C ALA A 290 4.69 -3.00 -24.25
N PRO A 291 5.26 -3.40 -25.41
CA PRO A 291 4.65 -4.13 -26.52
C PRO A 291 4.75 -5.67 -26.33
N ILE A 292 3.63 -6.40 -26.48
CA ILE A 292 3.49 -7.81 -26.02
C ILE A 292 3.05 -8.81 -27.09
N THR A 293 2.85 -8.35 -28.34
CA THR A 293 2.27 -9.18 -29.39
C THR A 293 3.08 -10.45 -29.66
N ASP A 294 4.41 -10.36 -29.54
CA ASP A 294 5.34 -11.48 -29.65
C ASP A 294 5.19 -12.50 -28.50
N GLN A 295 4.97 -12.03 -27.27
CA GLN A 295 4.80 -12.90 -26.11
C GLN A 295 3.49 -13.70 -26.19
N TRP A 296 2.40 -13.06 -26.59
CA TRP A 296 1.12 -13.74 -26.77
C TRP A 296 1.16 -14.80 -27.87
N LEU A 297 1.88 -14.55 -28.96
CA LEU A 297 2.05 -15.53 -30.03
C LEU A 297 2.89 -16.74 -29.59
N THR A 298 3.86 -16.52 -28.68
CA THR A 298 4.80 -17.55 -28.25
C THR A 298 4.26 -18.35 -27.06
N GLU A 299 3.79 -17.68 -26.01
CA GLU A 299 3.29 -18.30 -24.77
C GLU A 299 1.80 -18.66 -24.84
N GLY A 300 1.02 -18.00 -25.69
CA GLY A 300 -0.43 -18.27 -25.83
C GLY A 300 -0.75 -19.72 -26.18
N PRO A 301 -0.03 -20.37 -27.12
CA PRO A 301 -0.20 -21.80 -27.40
C PRO A 301 0.15 -22.74 -26.23
N GLU A 302 0.89 -22.26 -25.23
CA GLU A 302 1.27 -23.03 -24.03
C GLU A 302 0.23 -22.93 -22.91
N LEU A 303 -0.79 -22.08 -23.08
CA LEU A 303 -1.88 -21.96 -22.12
C LEU A 303 -2.70 -23.27 -22.03
N PRO A 304 -3.32 -23.53 -20.86
CA PRO A 304 -4.22 -24.66 -20.67
C PRO A 304 -5.49 -24.52 -21.52
N ASP A 305 -6.39 -25.51 -21.43
CA ASP A 305 -7.72 -25.40 -22.04
C ASP A 305 -8.44 -24.15 -21.51
N LEU A 306 -8.76 -23.24 -22.43
CA LEU A 306 -9.33 -21.95 -22.08
C LEU A 306 -10.79 -22.05 -21.64
N LEU A 307 -11.53 -23.09 -22.07
CA LEU A 307 -12.93 -23.26 -21.66
C LEU A 307 -13.09 -23.40 -20.14
N PRO A 308 -12.39 -24.32 -19.45
CA PRO A 308 -12.43 -24.39 -18.00
C PRO A 308 -11.79 -23.16 -17.34
N ALA A 309 -10.66 -22.66 -17.85
CA ALA A 309 -9.95 -21.52 -17.27
C ALA A 309 -10.78 -20.21 -17.27
N THR A 310 -11.65 -20.04 -18.27
CA THR A 310 -12.56 -18.89 -18.38
C THR A 310 -13.93 -19.15 -17.74
N GLY A 311 -14.11 -20.29 -17.07
CA GLY A 311 -15.34 -20.64 -16.38
C GLY A 311 -15.76 -19.58 -15.35
N GLY A 312 -16.98 -19.04 -15.48
CA GLY A 312 -17.48 -17.99 -14.60
C GLY A 312 -16.95 -16.58 -14.90
N LEU A 313 -16.21 -16.40 -15.99
CA LEU A 313 -15.94 -15.07 -16.57
C LEU A 313 -17.07 -14.68 -17.51
N THR A 314 -17.38 -13.38 -17.54
CA THR A 314 -18.35 -12.81 -18.48
C THR A 314 -17.66 -11.68 -19.24
N LEU A 315 -17.66 -11.77 -20.57
CA LEU A 315 -17.22 -10.67 -21.43
C LEU A 315 -18.36 -9.65 -21.58
N VAL A 316 -18.06 -8.39 -21.28
CA VAL A 316 -19.00 -7.28 -21.46
C VAL A 316 -18.41 -6.31 -22.48
N GLU A 317 -18.96 -6.30 -23.69
CA GLU A 317 -18.60 -5.34 -24.72
C GLU A 317 -19.50 -4.10 -24.61
N ALA A 318 -19.01 -3.06 -23.95
CA ALA A 318 -19.75 -1.82 -23.79
C ALA A 318 -19.64 -0.93 -25.05
N PRO A 319 -20.73 -0.24 -25.47
CA PRO A 319 -20.71 0.63 -26.66
C PRO A 319 -19.92 1.93 -26.48
N GLY A 320 -19.31 2.15 -25.32
CA GLY A 320 -18.46 3.31 -25.01
C GLY A 320 -18.18 3.44 -23.51
N GLU A 321 -17.20 4.28 -23.15
CA GLU A 321 -16.65 4.44 -21.80
C GLU A 321 -17.73 4.67 -20.72
N ARG A 322 -18.75 5.47 -21.04
CA ARG A 322 -19.85 5.73 -20.09
C ARG A 322 -20.64 4.47 -19.76
N ALA A 323 -20.95 3.64 -20.76
CA ALA A 323 -21.71 2.41 -20.55
C ALA A 323 -20.86 1.36 -19.81
N GLU A 324 -19.57 1.30 -20.12
CA GLU A 324 -18.59 0.47 -19.42
C GLU A 324 -18.50 0.83 -17.95
N ALA A 325 -18.31 2.12 -17.63
CA ALA A 325 -18.23 2.61 -16.26
C ALA A 325 -19.51 2.29 -15.46
N ILE A 326 -20.69 2.39 -16.09
CA ILE A 326 -21.97 2.01 -15.47
C ILE A 326 -22.02 0.50 -15.20
N ALA A 327 -21.62 -0.33 -16.16
CA ALA A 327 -21.61 -1.79 -15.99
C ALA A 327 -20.69 -2.21 -14.83
N ILE A 328 -19.45 -1.66 -14.79
CA ILE A 328 -18.50 -1.88 -13.70
C ILE A 328 -19.11 -1.44 -12.36
N ALA A 329 -19.71 -0.24 -12.29
CA ALA A 329 -20.31 0.26 -11.05
C ALA A 329 -21.47 -0.61 -10.54
N LEU A 330 -22.31 -1.14 -11.43
CA LEU A 330 -23.40 -2.04 -11.07
C LEU A 330 -22.87 -3.38 -10.52
N ILE A 331 -21.88 -3.97 -11.19
CA ILE A 331 -21.24 -5.23 -10.75
C ILE A 331 -20.57 -5.03 -9.37
N LEU A 332 -19.82 -3.94 -9.19
CA LEU A 332 -19.20 -3.62 -7.91
C LEU A 332 -20.23 -3.41 -6.80
N ARG A 333 -21.35 -2.76 -7.10
CA ARG A 333 -22.44 -2.54 -6.14
C ARG A 333 -23.09 -3.86 -5.72
N GLU A 334 -23.37 -4.76 -6.66
CA GLU A 334 -23.91 -6.09 -6.37
C GLU A 334 -22.94 -6.92 -5.53
N ALA A 335 -21.66 -6.96 -5.91
CA ALA A 335 -20.62 -7.66 -5.18
C ALA A 335 -20.41 -7.13 -3.75
N ALA A 336 -20.50 -5.81 -3.57
CA ALA A 336 -20.39 -5.18 -2.25
C ALA A 336 -21.66 -5.34 -1.39
N GLY A 337 -22.84 -5.34 -2.01
CA GLY A 337 -24.14 -5.48 -1.33
C GLY A 337 -24.50 -6.92 -0.95
N GLY A 338 -24.03 -7.91 -1.71
CA GLY A 338 -24.43 -9.31 -1.58
C GLY A 338 -23.88 -10.11 -0.40
N ARG A 339 -23.07 -9.51 0.49
CA ARG A 339 -22.44 -10.20 1.65
C ARG A 339 -22.99 -9.82 3.03
N GLN A 340 -24.18 -9.23 3.10
CA GLN A 340 -24.98 -9.16 4.34
C GLN A 340 -26.07 -10.24 4.32
N LYS A 341 -25.67 -11.51 4.47
CA LYS A 341 -26.52 -12.59 4.98
C LYS A 341 -25.64 -13.56 5.75
#